data_AF-A0A1C3ENX7-F1
#
_entry.id   AF-A0A1C3ENX7-F1
#
_cell.length_a   1.000
_cell.length_b   1.000
_cell.length_c   1.000
_cell.angle_alpha   90.00
_cell.angle_beta   90.00
_cell.angle_gamma   90.00
#
_symmetry.space_group_name_H-M   'P 1'
#
loop_
_entity.id
_entity.type
_entity.pdbx_description
1 polymer ?
#
loop_
_entity_poly.entity_id
_entity_poly.type
_entity_poly.pdbx_seq_one_letter_code
_entity_poly.pdbx_strand_id
1 'polypeptide(L)'
;MKPQWWLIIGAMICGTSVGTGAFAAHSLTDHFANVYAGQTREVAGEVIPLARKYLQDFKTGAEYQMFHGLALLAVGIWTLVKQQSGQAASRLLNWAGWMFLVGVMLFSGSLYALTLSGVRVLGAITPLGGVAFLAGWVLLAVAAFADQKNLVTQK
;
A
#
# COMPACT_ATOMS: atom_id res chain seq x y z
N MET A 1 10.75 15.55 6.52
CA MET A 1 10.98 14.59 7.64
C MET A 1 12.42 14.10 7.61
N LYS A 2 12.97 13.64 8.73
CA LYS A 2 14.26 12.92 8.72
C LYS A 2 14.10 11.62 7.91
N PRO A 3 15.07 11.23 7.07
CA PRO A 3 14.92 10.09 6.14
C PRO A 3 14.62 8.76 6.83
N GLN A 4 15.20 8.57 8.03
CA GLN A 4 15.00 7.38 8.86
C GLN A 4 13.53 7.05 9.14
N TRP A 5 12.63 8.04 9.12
CA TRP A 5 11.21 7.79 9.33
C TRP A 5 10.59 6.98 8.20
N TRP A 6 10.95 7.25 6.93
CA TRP A 6 10.40 6.47 5.81
C TRP A 6 10.89 5.02 5.82
N LEU A 7 12.13 4.79 6.26
CA LEU A 7 12.64 3.45 6.47
C LEU A 7 11.88 2.70 7.58
N ILE A 8 11.71 3.34 8.74
CA ILE A 8 11.02 2.74 9.88
C ILE A 8 9.56 2.44 9.51
N ILE A 9 8.86 3.39 8.92
CA ILE A 9 7.47 3.22 8.49
C ILE A 9 7.35 2.14 7.41
N GLY A 10 8.22 2.17 6.39
CA GLY A 10 8.23 1.14 5.34
C GLY A 10 8.46 -0.26 5.92
N ALA A 11 9.42 -0.43 6.82
CA ALA A 11 9.71 -1.70 7.48
C ALA A 11 8.52 -2.20 8.32
N MET A 12 7.88 -1.32 9.10
CA MET A 12 6.68 -1.67 9.86
C MET A 12 5.52 -2.08 8.95
N ILE A 13 5.31 -1.37 7.85
CA ILE A 13 4.26 -1.67 6.87
C ILE A 13 4.52 -3.03 6.19
N CYS A 14 5.76 -3.31 5.79
CA CYS A 14 6.13 -4.61 5.23
C CYS A 14 5.93 -5.73 6.27
N GLY A 15 6.42 -5.55 7.49
CA GLY A 15 6.29 -6.56 8.54
C GLY A 15 4.83 -6.88 8.89
N THR A 16 4.00 -5.85 9.02
CA THR A 16 2.55 -6.03 9.24
C THR A 16 1.85 -6.67 8.05
N SER A 17 2.29 -6.40 6.81
CA SER A 17 1.77 -7.07 5.62
C SER A 17 2.12 -8.57 5.60
N VAL A 18 3.32 -8.96 6.01
CA VAL A 18 3.65 -10.39 6.20
C VAL A 18 2.71 -11.02 7.22
N GLY A 19 2.48 -10.34 8.34
CA GLY A 19 1.56 -10.79 9.39
C GLY A 19 0.13 -10.97 8.89
N THR A 20 -0.43 -10.00 8.18
CA THR A 20 -1.78 -10.10 7.61
C THR A 20 -1.84 -11.17 6.52
N GLY A 21 -0.84 -11.29 5.65
CA GLY A 21 -0.77 -12.35 4.65
C GLY A 21 -0.74 -13.76 5.26
N ALA A 22 0.07 -13.98 6.29
CA ALA A 22 0.12 -15.24 7.01
C ALA A 22 -1.22 -15.55 7.73
N PHE A 23 -1.81 -14.55 8.38
CA PHE A 23 -3.12 -14.66 9.02
C PHE A 23 -4.22 -15.02 8.00
N ALA A 24 -4.19 -14.41 6.82
CA ALA A 24 -5.12 -14.74 5.75
C ALA A 24 -4.98 -16.20 5.27
N ALA A 25 -3.74 -16.68 5.15
CA ALA A 25 -3.48 -18.03 4.66
C ALA A 25 -3.90 -19.12 5.65
N HIS A 26 -3.74 -18.90 6.95
CA HIS A 26 -3.89 -19.95 7.96
C HIS A 26 -5.16 -19.82 8.82
N SER A 27 -5.65 -18.60 9.08
CA SER A 27 -6.74 -18.37 10.03
C SER A 27 -8.04 -17.95 9.35
N LEU A 28 -7.96 -17.13 8.29
CA LEU A 28 -9.18 -16.57 7.68
C LEU A 28 -9.92 -17.53 6.76
N THR A 29 -9.26 -18.54 6.21
CA THR A 29 -9.90 -19.47 5.25
C THR A 29 -11.12 -20.16 5.88
N ASP A 30 -10.93 -20.84 7.01
CA ASP A 30 -12.03 -21.56 7.69
C ASP A 30 -12.99 -20.58 8.38
N HIS A 31 -12.45 -19.51 8.97
CA HIS A 31 -13.27 -18.48 9.60
C HIS A 31 -14.28 -17.86 8.61
N PHE A 32 -13.83 -17.46 7.42
CA PHE A 32 -14.72 -16.88 6.41
C PHE A 32 -15.65 -17.92 5.80
N ALA A 33 -15.21 -19.17 5.61
CA ALA A 33 -16.09 -20.25 5.18
C ALA A 33 -17.30 -20.43 6.11
N ASN A 34 -17.08 -20.29 7.42
CA ASN A 34 -18.12 -20.38 8.44
C ASN A 34 -18.98 -19.10 8.53
N VAL A 35 -18.35 -17.92 8.66
CA VAL A 35 -19.05 -16.65 8.88
C VAL A 35 -19.90 -16.23 7.67
N TYR A 36 -19.43 -16.53 6.46
CA TYR A 36 -20.10 -16.16 5.21
C TYR A 36 -20.72 -17.37 4.48
N ALA A 37 -21.00 -18.46 5.21
CA ALA A 37 -21.61 -19.67 4.65
C ALA A 37 -22.93 -19.34 3.93
N GLY A 38 -23.10 -19.89 2.73
CA GLY A 38 -24.28 -19.69 1.89
C GLY A 38 -24.43 -18.29 1.27
N GLN A 39 -23.56 -17.33 1.62
CA GLN A 39 -23.58 -16.00 1.03
C GLN A 39 -22.78 -15.99 -0.28
N THR A 40 -23.29 -15.28 -1.27
CA THR A 40 -22.66 -15.15 -2.59
C THR A 40 -22.54 -13.70 -3.01
N ARG A 41 -21.71 -13.47 -4.03
CA ARG A 41 -21.60 -12.18 -4.70
C ARG A 41 -21.43 -12.41 -6.19
N GLU A 42 -22.17 -11.64 -6.98
CA GLU A 42 -21.94 -11.56 -8.41
C GLU A 42 -20.78 -10.59 -8.69
N VAL A 43 -19.77 -11.07 -9.40
CA VAL A 43 -18.60 -10.31 -9.81
C VAL A 43 -18.38 -10.58 -11.30
N ALA A 44 -18.48 -9.54 -12.12
CA ALA A 44 -18.32 -9.65 -13.58
C ALA A 44 -19.21 -10.74 -14.23
N GLY A 45 -20.45 -10.90 -13.75
CA GLY A 45 -21.41 -11.89 -14.25
C GLY A 45 -21.24 -13.29 -13.65
N GLU A 46 -20.23 -13.53 -12.81
CA GLU A 46 -20.03 -14.80 -12.13
C GLU A 46 -20.47 -14.73 -10.66
N VAL A 47 -21.30 -15.69 -10.25
CA VAL A 47 -21.71 -15.84 -8.84
C VAL A 47 -20.67 -16.66 -8.09
N ILE A 48 -19.95 -16.01 -7.19
CA ILE A 48 -18.89 -16.63 -6.38
C ILE A 48 -19.26 -16.65 -4.88
N PRO A 49 -18.76 -17.63 -4.10
CA PRO A 49 -18.93 -17.62 -2.64
C PRO A 49 -18.32 -16.35 -2.02
N LEU A 50 -19.06 -15.69 -1.12
CA LEU A 50 -18.61 -14.45 -0.49
C LEU A 50 -17.32 -14.67 0.32
N ALA A 51 -17.22 -15.82 1.00
CA ALA A 51 -16.00 -16.22 1.72
C ALA A 51 -14.76 -16.19 0.82
N ARG A 52 -14.87 -16.69 -0.42
CA ARG A 52 -13.77 -16.68 -1.39
C ARG A 52 -13.43 -15.25 -1.81
N LYS A 53 -14.45 -14.45 -2.13
CA LYS A 53 -14.24 -13.04 -2.53
C LYS A 53 -13.54 -12.24 -1.44
N TYR A 54 -14.00 -12.36 -0.19
CA TYR A 54 -13.42 -11.61 0.93
C TYR A 54 -12.03 -12.11 1.33
N LEU A 55 -11.76 -13.41 1.20
CA LEU A 55 -10.41 -13.92 1.39
C LEU A 55 -9.44 -13.35 0.33
N GLN A 56 -9.88 -13.26 -0.93
CA GLN A 56 -9.11 -12.63 -2.00
C GLN A 56 -8.89 -11.14 -1.73
N ASP A 57 -9.94 -10.40 -1.35
CA ASP A 57 -9.84 -8.97 -1.05
C ASP A 57 -8.89 -8.68 0.11
N PHE A 58 -8.93 -9.49 1.16
CA PHE A 58 -8.00 -9.37 2.29
C PHE A 58 -6.56 -9.60 1.82
N LYS A 59 -6.31 -10.64 1.00
CA LYS A 59 -4.99 -10.93 0.44
C LYS A 59 -4.51 -9.80 -0.48
N THR A 60 -5.39 -9.22 -1.31
CA THR A 60 -5.07 -8.04 -2.13
C THR A 60 -4.68 -6.84 -1.27
N GLY A 61 -5.38 -6.61 -0.15
CA GLY A 61 -5.00 -5.61 0.85
C GLY A 61 -3.58 -5.81 1.37
N ALA A 62 -3.22 -7.05 1.74
CA ALA A 62 -1.89 -7.41 2.22
C ALA A 62 -0.80 -7.23 1.15
N GLU A 63 -1.08 -7.67 -0.07
CA GLU A 63 -0.16 -7.54 -1.19
C GLU A 63 0.13 -6.06 -1.54
N TYR A 64 -0.91 -5.23 -1.67
CA TYR A 64 -0.74 -3.80 -1.93
C TYR A 64 -0.03 -3.09 -0.76
N GLN A 65 -0.27 -3.53 0.48
CA GLN A 65 0.46 -3.04 1.64
C GLN A 65 1.96 -3.37 1.54
N MET A 66 2.32 -4.59 1.11
CA MET A 66 3.73 -4.99 0.93
C MET A 66 4.40 -4.09 -0.11
N PHE A 67 3.83 -3.99 -1.32
CA PHE A 67 4.45 -3.25 -2.42
C PHE A 67 4.68 -1.77 -2.08
N HIS A 68 3.73 -1.14 -1.39
CA HIS A 68 3.87 0.27 -1.02
C HIS A 68 4.72 0.46 0.25
N GLY A 69 4.83 -0.55 1.12
CA GLY A 69 5.86 -0.61 2.16
C GLY A 69 7.27 -0.66 1.57
N LEU A 70 7.49 -1.48 0.54
CA LEU A 70 8.75 -1.53 -0.21
C LEU A 70 9.04 -0.21 -0.93
N ALA A 71 8.01 0.44 -1.51
CA ALA A 71 8.15 1.77 -2.09
C ALA A 71 8.56 2.82 -1.04
N LEU A 72 8.01 2.76 0.18
CA LEU A 72 8.43 3.62 1.29
C LEU A 72 9.87 3.38 1.71
N LEU A 73 10.33 2.12 1.75
CA LEU A 73 11.73 1.80 1.97
C LEU A 73 12.61 2.43 0.88
N ALA A 74 12.22 2.31 -0.40
CA ALA A 74 12.94 2.92 -1.51
C ALA A 74 13.01 4.46 -1.38
N VAL A 75 11.91 5.12 -1.01
CA VAL A 75 11.88 6.57 -0.72
C VAL A 75 12.85 6.93 0.41
N GLY A 76 12.87 6.14 1.50
CA GLY A 76 13.78 6.32 2.62
C GLY A 76 15.26 6.19 2.23
N ILE A 77 15.60 5.13 1.50
CA ILE A 77 16.95 4.87 0.99
C ILE A 77 17.41 6.01 0.08
N TRP A 78 16.58 6.40 -0.90
CA TRP A 78 16.94 7.48 -1.82
C TRP A 78 17.15 8.81 -1.09
N THR A 79 16.28 9.13 -0.14
CA THR A 79 16.45 10.35 0.66
C THR A 79 17.76 10.33 1.46
N LEU A 80 18.15 9.18 2.03
CA LEU A 80 19.44 9.03 2.72
C LEU A 80 20.63 9.24 1.78
N VAL A 81 20.63 8.61 0.61
CA VAL A 81 21.70 8.76 -0.38
C VAL A 81 21.88 10.22 -0.77
N LYS A 82 20.80 10.95 -1.03
CA LYS A 82 20.87 12.39 -1.35
C LYS A 82 21.50 13.21 -0.23
N GLN A 83 21.10 12.96 1.01
CA GLN A 83 21.66 13.67 2.17
C GLN A 83 23.16 13.40 2.33
N GLN A 84 23.60 12.16 2.13
CA GLN A 84 25.03 11.81 2.18
C GLN A 84 25.83 12.48 1.07
N SER A 85 25.22 12.70 -0.10
CA SER A 85 25.82 13.45 -1.21
C SER A 85 25.72 14.99 -1.07
N GLY A 86 25.31 15.50 0.10
CA GLY A 86 25.17 16.94 0.34
C GLY A 86 24.01 17.61 -0.39
N GLN A 87 23.12 16.83 -1.02
CA GLN A 87 21.96 17.35 -1.73
C GLN A 87 20.77 17.52 -0.79
N ALA A 88 20.00 18.60 -1.00
CA ALA A 88 18.77 18.82 -0.26
C ALA A 88 17.75 17.69 -0.53
N ALA A 89 17.03 17.30 0.52
CA ALA A 89 15.95 16.32 0.41
C ALA A 89 14.85 16.85 -0.52
N SER A 90 14.47 16.05 -1.53
CA SER A 90 13.43 16.43 -2.48
C SER A 90 12.07 16.48 -1.79
N ARG A 91 11.39 17.63 -1.88
CA ARG A 91 9.99 17.76 -1.39
C ARG A 91 9.07 16.75 -2.08
N LEU A 92 9.34 16.44 -3.35
CA LEU A 92 8.57 15.45 -4.12
C LEU A 92 8.72 14.04 -3.56
N LEU A 93 9.94 13.62 -3.17
CA LEU A 93 10.16 12.33 -2.52
C LEU A 93 9.39 12.22 -1.21
N ASN A 94 9.38 13.29 -0.41
CA ASN A 94 8.65 13.30 0.85
C ASN A 94 7.12 13.22 0.63
N TRP A 95 6.59 13.90 -0.40
CA TRP A 95 5.19 13.78 -0.77
C TRP A 95 4.84 12.40 -1.35
N ALA A 96 5.74 11.79 -2.13
CA ALA A 96 5.56 10.41 -2.60
C ALA A 96 5.41 9.44 -1.41
N GLY A 97 6.26 9.58 -0.39
CA GLY A 97 6.14 8.80 0.85
C GLY A 97 4.79 8.98 1.55
N TRP A 98 4.31 10.22 1.69
CA TRP A 98 2.99 10.46 2.27
C TRP A 98 1.85 9.84 1.45
N MET A 99 1.92 9.96 0.13
CA MET A 99 0.91 9.38 -0.77
C MET A 99 0.86 7.85 -0.67
N PHE A 100 2.02 7.19 -0.57
CA PHE A 100 2.07 5.75 -0.30
C PHE A 100 1.50 5.39 1.07
N LEU A 101 1.86 6.12 2.13
CA LEU A 101 1.36 5.85 3.47
C LEU A 101 -0.17 6.03 3.57
N VAL A 102 -0.70 7.13 3.04
CA VAL A 102 -2.14 7.37 2.98
C VAL A 102 -2.84 6.32 2.13
N GLY A 103 -2.25 5.96 0.99
CA GLY A 103 -2.74 4.87 0.15
C GLY A 103 -2.83 3.56 0.91
N VAL A 104 -1.83 3.18 1.71
CA VAL A 104 -1.88 1.95 2.53
C VAL A 104 -3.04 1.99 3.52
N MET A 105 -3.21 3.11 4.22
CA MET A 105 -4.29 3.25 5.20
C MET A 105 -5.68 3.16 4.55
N LEU A 106 -5.88 3.85 3.42
CA LEU A 106 -7.17 3.90 2.74
C LEU A 106 -7.47 2.65 1.91
N PHE A 107 -6.49 2.13 1.17
CA PHE A 107 -6.67 0.97 0.29
C PHE A 107 -6.67 -0.32 1.11
N SER A 108 -5.52 -0.66 1.72
CA SER A 108 -5.36 -1.93 2.44
C SER A 108 -6.20 -1.96 3.70
N GLY A 109 -6.19 -0.87 4.48
CA GLY A 109 -6.98 -0.76 5.70
C GLY A 109 -8.50 -0.93 5.46
N SER A 110 -9.04 -0.34 4.38
CA SER A 110 -10.47 -0.50 4.06
C SER A 110 -10.81 -1.92 3.60
N LEU A 111 -9.94 -2.60 2.86
CA LEU A 111 -10.15 -3.99 2.47
C LEU A 111 -10.12 -4.94 3.68
N TYR A 112 -9.21 -4.73 4.64
CA TYR A 112 -9.21 -5.50 5.87
C TYR A 112 -10.48 -5.26 6.69
N ALA A 113 -10.87 -3.99 6.87
CA ALA A 113 -12.06 -3.65 7.62
C ALA A 113 -13.33 -4.18 6.94
N LEU A 114 -13.45 -4.06 5.62
CA LEU A 114 -14.55 -4.61 4.82
C LEU A 114 -14.71 -6.12 5.03
N THR A 115 -13.62 -6.87 4.91
CA THR A 115 -13.65 -8.34 4.88
C THR A 115 -13.86 -8.94 6.28
N LEU A 116 -13.36 -8.27 7.33
CA LEU A 116 -13.55 -8.69 8.71
C LEU A 116 -14.92 -8.28 9.28
N SER A 117 -15.47 -7.13 8.88
CA SER A 117 -16.76 -6.64 9.40
C SER A 117 -17.97 -6.94 8.51
N GLY A 118 -17.74 -7.24 7.24
CA GLY A 118 -18.80 -7.35 6.22
C GLY A 118 -19.39 -6.01 5.77
N VAL A 119 -18.94 -4.87 6.30
CA VAL A 119 -19.50 -3.54 6.03
C VAL A 119 -19.13 -3.06 4.62
N ARG A 120 -20.06 -3.23 3.68
CA ARG A 120 -19.82 -3.05 2.23
C ARG A 120 -19.40 -1.65 1.82
N VAL A 121 -19.85 -0.60 2.53
CA VAL A 121 -19.53 0.80 2.18
C VAL A 121 -18.03 1.08 2.29
N LEU A 122 -17.29 0.32 3.11
CA LEU A 122 -15.84 0.46 3.22
C LEU A 122 -15.12 0.17 1.90
N GLY A 123 -15.68 -0.70 1.05
CA GLY A 123 -15.13 -0.97 -0.28
C GLY A 123 -15.14 0.25 -1.22
N ALA A 124 -15.99 1.24 -0.97
CA ALA A 124 -16.01 2.49 -1.73
C ALA A 124 -14.85 3.43 -1.37
N ILE A 125 -14.15 3.19 -0.24
CA ILE A 125 -12.96 3.96 0.17
C ILE A 125 -11.71 3.48 -0.58
N THR A 126 -11.66 2.19 -0.93
CA THR A 126 -10.50 1.56 -1.58
C THR A 126 -10.01 2.31 -2.83
N PRO A 127 -10.86 2.77 -3.77
CA PRO A 127 -10.42 3.54 -4.93
C PRO A 127 -9.67 4.84 -4.58
N LEU A 128 -10.03 5.53 -3.49
CA LEU A 128 -9.33 6.74 -3.04
C LEU A 128 -7.88 6.42 -2.64
N GLY A 129 -7.66 5.29 -1.97
CA GLY A 129 -6.33 4.80 -1.68
C GLY A 129 -5.54 4.44 -2.94
N GLY A 130 -6.20 3.88 -3.95
CA GLY A 130 -5.60 3.59 -5.25
C GLY A 130 -5.12 4.86 -5.98
N VAL A 131 -5.92 5.93 -5.94
CA VAL A 131 -5.53 7.25 -6.48
C VAL A 131 -4.33 7.81 -5.71
N ALA A 132 -4.30 7.67 -4.38
CA ALA A 132 -3.14 8.08 -3.59
C ALA A 132 -1.88 7.29 -3.98
N PHE A 133 -1.97 5.97 -4.17
CA PHE A 133 -0.85 5.18 -4.67
C PHE A 133 -0.34 5.66 -6.04
N LEU A 134 -1.24 5.90 -6.99
CA LEU A 134 -0.87 6.42 -8.31
C LEU A 134 -0.16 7.78 -8.19
N ALA A 135 -0.67 8.69 -7.37
CA ALA A 135 -0.03 9.97 -7.10
C ALA A 135 1.37 9.80 -6.50
N GLY A 136 1.56 8.84 -5.58
CA GLY A 136 2.86 8.51 -5.00
C GLY A 136 3.87 8.05 -6.05
N TRP A 137 3.47 7.15 -6.95
CA TRP A 137 4.34 6.69 -8.04
C TRP A 137 4.67 7.80 -9.03
N VAL A 138 3.70 8.64 -9.40
CA VAL A 138 3.94 9.81 -10.26
C VAL A 138 4.93 10.78 -9.61
N LEU A 139 4.76 11.10 -8.33
CA LEU A 139 5.67 11.99 -7.59
C LEU A 139 7.09 11.41 -7.51
N LEU A 140 7.21 10.10 -7.31
CA LEU A 140 8.50 9.40 -7.30
C LEU A 140 9.20 9.50 -8.67
N ALA A 141 8.45 9.30 -9.76
CA ALA A 141 8.97 9.45 -11.12
C ALA A 141 9.39 10.89 -11.43
N VAL A 142 8.56 11.88 -11.08
CA VAL A 142 8.88 13.31 -11.27
C VAL A 142 10.10 13.72 -10.44
N ALA A 143 10.26 13.18 -9.23
CA ALA A 143 11.47 13.38 -8.43
C ALA A 143 12.72 12.83 -9.14
N ALA A 144 12.62 11.67 -9.79
CA ALA A 144 13.70 11.09 -10.59
C ALA A 144 14.12 12.00 -11.74
N PHE A 145 13.15 12.46 -12.52
CA PHE A 145 13.41 13.34 -13.66
C PHE A 145 13.98 14.69 -13.24
N ALA A 146 13.51 15.25 -12.12
CA ALA A 146 14.05 16.49 -11.57
C ALA A 146 15.51 16.34 -11.13
N ASP A 147 15.84 15.22 -10.46
CA ASP A 147 17.20 14.96 -10.01
C ASP A 147 18.18 14.71 -11.17
N GLN A 148 17.74 14.02 -12.23
CA GLN A 148 18.55 13.84 -13.44
C GLN A 148 18.97 15.18 -14.07
N LYS A 149 18.03 16.14 -14.18
CA LYS A 149 18.34 17.47 -14.75
C LYS A 149 19.41 18.19 -13.94
N ASN A 150 19.32 18.13 -12.61
CA ASN A 150 20.29 18.78 -11.72
C ASN A 150 21.70 18.21 -11.92
N LEU A 151 21.84 16.90 -12.14
CA LEU A 151 23.15 16.26 -12.39
C LEU A 151 23.77 16.69 -13.73
N VAL A 152 22.96 16.95 -14.76
CA VAL A 152 23.44 17.40 -16.08
C VAL A 152 23.87 18.87 -16.02
N THR A 153 23.14 19.73 -15.32
CA THR A 153 23.45 21.17 -15.23
C THR A 153 24.69 21.50 -14.40
N GLN A 154 25.22 20.54 -13.63
CA GLN A 154 26.39 20.72 -12.76
C GLN A 154 27.70 20.21 -13.41
N LYS A 155 27.64 19.68 -14.62
CA LYS A 155 28.80 19.30 -15.45
C LYS A 155 29.08 20.36 -16.50
#